data_AF-A0A955YTQ8-F1
#
_entry.id   AF-A0A955YTQ8-F1
#
_cell.length_a   1.000
_cell.length_b   1.000
_cell.length_c   1.000
_cell.angle_alpha   90.00
_cell.angle_beta   90.00
_cell.angle_gamma   90.00
#
_symmetry.space_group_name_H-M   'P 1'
#
loop_
_entity.id
_entity.type
_entity.pdbx_description
1 polymer ?
#
loop_
_entity_poly.entity_id
_entity_poly.type
_entity_poly.pdbx_seq_one_letter_code
_entity_poly.pdbx_strand_id
1 'polypeptide(L)'
;LTRPEEPQTYLALADLAAALGASDLAVVYYELALSGGWEARFGDVHEIAAVEYLRFLSQVEPQTLSNPGLAQSRRGQLAQNLPVRSADLLVIMTWNTDNTDIDLHVIEPSGEDCHYAHRTTSAGGQMSTDVTRGFGPEMYSIAKAPAGTYEVQAHYFASDRSRLSTRTKA
;
A
#
# COMPACT_ATOMS: atom_id res chain seq x y z
N LEU A 1 -0.68 0.01 -20.91
CA LEU A 1 -0.11 -0.13 -19.56
C LEU A 1 -1.03 0.46 -18.47
N THR A 2 -2.30 0.76 -18.77
CA THR A 2 -3.25 1.24 -17.77
C THR A 2 -4.51 0.39 -17.87
N ARG A 3 -4.86 -0.28 -16.76
CA ARG A 3 -6.13 -0.96 -16.58
C ARG A 3 -6.97 -0.03 -15.69
N PRO A 4 -7.84 0.81 -16.27
CA PRO A 4 -8.60 1.82 -15.51
C PRO A 4 -9.51 1.21 -14.43
N GLU A 5 -9.76 -0.09 -14.51
CA GLU A 5 -10.46 -0.90 -13.52
C GLU A 5 -9.63 -1.27 -12.28
N GLU A 6 -8.30 -1.05 -12.31
CA GLU A 6 -7.38 -1.41 -11.22
C GLU A 6 -6.94 -0.15 -10.43
N PRO A 7 -7.13 -0.12 -9.10
CA PRO A 7 -6.74 1.01 -8.27
C PRO A 7 -5.23 1.29 -8.28
N GLN A 8 -4.41 0.23 -8.39
CA GLN A 8 -2.96 0.32 -8.47
C GLN A 8 -2.48 1.20 -9.62
N THR A 9 -3.25 1.26 -10.73
CA THR A 9 -2.94 2.14 -11.86
C THR A 9 -2.93 3.60 -11.41
N TYR A 10 -3.90 4.03 -10.60
CA TYR A 10 -4.01 5.41 -10.15
C TYR A 10 -2.93 5.75 -9.12
N LEU A 11 -2.56 4.82 -8.23
CA LEU A 11 -1.44 5.02 -7.30
C LEU A 11 -0.12 5.20 -8.05
N ALA A 12 0.17 4.32 -9.01
CA ALA A 12 1.37 4.45 -9.84
C ALA A 12 1.39 5.77 -10.62
N LEU A 13 0.24 6.20 -11.18
CA LEU A 13 0.12 7.48 -11.86
C LEU A 13 0.29 8.67 -10.92
N ALA A 14 -0.20 8.59 -9.67
CA ALA A 14 -0.03 9.61 -8.66
C ALA A 14 1.45 9.79 -8.30
N ASP A 15 2.16 8.68 -8.05
CA ASP A 15 3.59 8.68 -7.75
C ASP A 15 4.42 9.23 -8.92
N LEU A 16 4.11 8.81 -10.15
CA LEU A 16 4.76 9.33 -11.37
C LEU A 16 4.51 10.83 -11.52
N ALA A 17 3.28 11.29 -11.31
CA ALA A 17 2.95 12.71 -11.38
C ALA A 17 3.69 13.51 -10.31
N ALA A 18 3.75 13.01 -9.08
CA ALA A 18 4.50 13.64 -7.99
C ALA A 18 6.00 13.73 -8.30
N ALA A 19 6.60 12.64 -8.81
CA ALA A 19 8.01 12.58 -9.19
C ALA A 19 8.36 13.53 -10.34
N LEU A 20 7.42 13.78 -11.25
CA LEU A 20 7.55 14.74 -12.35
C LEU A 20 7.25 16.19 -11.95
N GLY A 21 6.89 16.45 -10.69
CA GLY A 21 6.51 17.78 -10.21
C GLY A 21 5.11 18.23 -10.65
N ALA A 22 4.32 17.33 -11.25
CA ALA A 22 2.93 17.57 -11.62
C ALA A 22 2.01 17.37 -10.40
N SER A 23 2.23 18.17 -9.35
CA SER A 23 1.61 17.99 -8.03
C SER A 23 0.08 18.03 -8.05
N ASP A 24 -0.52 18.92 -8.86
CA ASP A 24 -1.99 18.97 -9.02
C ASP A 24 -2.54 17.68 -9.63
N LEU A 25 -1.80 17.07 -10.57
CA LEU A 25 -2.21 15.82 -11.19
C LEU A 25 -2.06 14.64 -10.22
N ALA A 26 -1.04 14.66 -9.37
CA ALA A 26 -0.88 13.67 -8.30
C ALA A 26 -2.08 13.70 -7.32
N VAL A 27 -2.53 14.90 -6.91
CA VAL A 27 -3.75 15.06 -6.09
C VAL A 27 -4.95 14.42 -6.78
N VAL A 28 -5.16 14.71 -8.08
CA VAL A 28 -6.29 14.12 -8.83
C VAL A 28 -6.23 12.59 -8.83
N TYR A 29 -5.07 12.00 -9.08
CA TYR A 29 -4.94 10.54 -9.10
C TYR A 29 -5.14 9.90 -7.73
N TYR A 30 -4.67 10.50 -6.64
CA TYR A 30 -4.98 10.02 -5.29
C TYR A 30 -6.47 10.14 -4.95
N GLU A 31 -7.14 11.23 -5.35
CA GLU A 31 -8.59 11.37 -5.16
C GLU A 31 -9.37 10.33 -5.96
N LEU A 32 -8.92 9.97 -7.17
CA LEU A 32 -9.50 8.88 -7.96
C LEU A 32 -9.27 7.52 -7.29
N ALA A 33 -8.07 7.26 -6.79
CA ALA A 33 -7.76 6.04 -6.03
C ALA A 33 -8.65 5.91 -4.77
N LEU A 34 -8.94 7.01 -4.07
CA LEU A 34 -9.76 6.98 -2.86
C LEU A 34 -11.27 6.94 -3.13
N SER A 35 -11.73 7.56 -4.21
CA SER A 35 -13.16 7.64 -4.54
C SER A 35 -13.68 6.43 -5.33
N GLY A 36 -12.79 5.61 -5.88
CA GLY A 36 -13.16 4.44 -6.67
C GLY A 36 -13.86 3.36 -5.83
N GLY A 37 -14.95 2.80 -6.38
CA GLY A 37 -15.65 1.64 -5.83
C GLY A 37 -14.95 0.34 -6.22
N TRP A 38 -13.74 0.14 -5.70
CA TRP A 38 -12.91 -1.02 -6.05
C TRP A 38 -13.52 -2.33 -5.55
N GLU A 39 -13.32 -3.39 -6.32
CA GLU A 39 -13.71 -4.73 -5.92
C GLU A 39 -12.96 -5.15 -4.64
N ALA A 40 -13.61 -5.95 -3.79
CA ALA A 40 -13.03 -6.41 -2.52
C ALA A 40 -11.69 -7.18 -2.66
N ARG A 41 -11.38 -7.69 -3.86
CA ARG A 41 -10.10 -8.36 -4.17
C ARG A 41 -8.88 -7.43 -4.14
N PHE A 42 -9.08 -6.12 -4.09
CA PHE A 42 -8.01 -5.13 -3.95
C PHE A 42 -7.70 -4.78 -2.48
N GLY A 43 -8.34 -5.44 -1.51
CA GLY A 43 -7.98 -5.39 -0.10
C GLY A 43 -7.88 -3.97 0.47
N ASP A 44 -6.76 -3.69 1.14
CA ASP A 44 -6.48 -2.44 1.85
C ASP A 44 -6.06 -1.27 0.94
N VAL A 45 -6.38 -1.33 -0.36
CA VAL A 45 -5.96 -0.30 -1.32
C VAL A 45 -6.41 1.11 -0.94
N HIS A 46 -7.59 1.27 -0.35
CA HIS A 46 -8.04 2.58 0.13
C HIS A 46 -7.20 3.10 1.30
N GLU A 47 -6.75 2.22 2.19
CA GLU A 47 -5.89 2.58 3.31
C GLU A 47 -4.50 2.99 2.81
N ILE A 48 -3.92 2.17 1.93
CA ILE A 48 -2.60 2.44 1.34
C ILE A 48 -2.61 3.71 0.50
N ALA A 49 -3.64 3.91 -0.32
CA ALA A 49 -3.86 5.14 -1.06
C ALA A 49 -3.92 6.36 -0.14
N ALA A 50 -4.61 6.25 0.99
CA ALA A 50 -4.76 7.34 1.94
C ALA A 50 -3.43 7.65 2.66
N VAL A 51 -2.65 6.62 3.01
CA VAL A 51 -1.32 6.78 3.62
C VAL A 51 -0.35 7.44 2.64
N GLU A 52 -0.27 6.95 1.41
CA GLU A 52 0.58 7.54 0.36
C GLU A 52 0.19 8.98 0.05
N TYR A 53 -1.11 9.25 -0.04
CA TYR A 53 -1.60 10.60 -0.28
C TYR A 53 -1.27 11.55 0.88
N LEU A 54 -1.42 11.11 2.14
CA LEU A 54 -1.03 11.91 3.30
C LEU A 54 0.49 12.20 3.30
N ARG A 55 1.31 11.21 2.92
CA ARG A 55 2.76 11.37 2.78
C ARG A 55 3.09 12.39 1.69
N PHE A 56 2.47 12.29 0.52
CA PHE A 56 2.62 13.25 -0.56
C PHE A 56 2.24 14.68 -0.12
N LEU A 57 1.07 14.85 0.50
CA LEU A 57 0.60 16.14 1.02
C LEU A 57 1.47 16.72 2.14
N SER A 58 2.26 15.89 2.82
CA SER A 58 3.20 16.32 3.85
C SER A 58 4.55 16.77 3.27
N GLN A 59 4.87 16.38 2.04
CA GLN A 59 6.12 16.72 1.34
C GLN A 59 5.94 17.88 0.35
N VAL A 60 4.75 17.99 -0.26
CA VAL A 60 4.46 19.07 -1.21
C VAL A 60 4.27 20.41 -0.50
N GLU A 61 4.82 21.48 -1.07
CA GLU A 61 4.56 22.84 -0.60
C GLU A 61 3.14 23.26 -1.05
N PRO A 62 2.21 23.56 -0.13
CA PRO A 62 0.82 23.84 -0.51
C PRO A 62 0.66 24.99 -1.50
N GLN A 63 1.57 25.96 -1.48
CA GLN A 63 1.56 27.13 -2.37
C GLN A 63 1.85 26.78 -3.85
N THR A 64 2.41 25.60 -4.10
CA THR A 64 2.69 25.12 -5.47
C THR A 64 1.48 24.44 -6.12
N LEU A 65 0.44 24.16 -5.34
CA LEU A 65 -0.80 23.55 -5.81
C LEU A 65 -1.77 24.63 -6.29
N SER A 66 -2.54 24.31 -7.32
CA SER A 66 -3.61 25.17 -7.82
C SER A 66 -4.72 25.40 -6.78
N ASN A 67 -4.90 24.45 -5.85
CA ASN A 67 -5.84 24.59 -4.73
C ASN A 67 -5.19 24.20 -3.38
N PRO A 68 -4.48 25.14 -2.73
CA PRO A 68 -3.84 24.90 -1.43
C PRO A 68 -4.85 24.57 -0.31
N GLY A 69 -6.07 25.14 -0.40
CA GLY A 69 -7.13 24.92 0.59
C GLY A 69 -7.65 23.48 0.60
N LEU A 70 -7.81 22.88 -0.59
CA LEU A 70 -8.15 21.47 -0.72
C LEU A 70 -7.08 20.59 -0.09
N ALA A 71 -5.81 20.82 -0.44
CA ALA A 71 -4.68 20.06 0.07
C ALA A 71 -4.59 20.10 1.61
N GLN A 72 -4.75 21.29 2.19
CA GLN A 72 -4.76 21.46 3.65
C GLN A 72 -5.93 20.74 4.31
N SER A 73 -7.13 20.82 3.72
CA SER A 73 -8.32 20.14 4.23
C SER A 73 -8.15 18.61 4.18
N ARG A 74 -7.68 18.08 3.04
CA ARG A 74 -7.42 16.66 2.85
C ARG A 74 -6.36 16.12 3.79
N ARG A 75 -5.25 16.84 3.94
CA ARG A 75 -4.21 16.48 4.91
C ARG A 75 -4.79 16.34 6.32
N GLY A 76 -5.64 17.29 6.74
CA GLY A 76 -6.30 17.23 8.05
C GLY A 76 -7.26 16.04 8.20
N GLN A 77 -8.06 15.75 7.17
CA GLN A 77 -9.00 14.63 7.18
C GLN A 77 -8.27 13.27 7.21
N LEU A 78 -7.28 13.08 6.34
CA LEU A 78 -6.50 11.83 6.27
C LEU A 78 -5.74 11.57 7.57
N ALA A 79 -5.11 12.60 8.15
CA ALA A 79 -4.39 12.47 9.41
C ALA A 79 -5.29 12.09 10.61
N GLN A 80 -6.58 12.42 10.57
CA GLN A 80 -7.54 12.06 11.63
C GLN A 80 -8.09 10.65 11.46
N ASN A 81 -8.33 10.24 10.22
CA ASN A 81 -9.05 9.02 9.88
C ASN A 81 -8.15 7.81 9.70
N LEU A 82 -6.85 7.99 9.46
CA LEU A 82 -5.91 6.88 9.30
C LEU A 82 -5.48 6.29 10.65
N PRO A 83 -5.38 4.95 10.74
CA PRO A 83 -4.79 4.29 11.90
C PRO A 83 -3.29 4.60 12.02
N VAL A 84 -2.58 4.63 10.88
CA VAL A 84 -1.17 5.04 10.81
C VAL A 84 -1.06 6.57 10.80
N ARG A 85 -1.01 7.17 12.00
CA ARG A 85 -0.88 8.64 12.17
C ARG A 85 0.56 9.13 12.11
N SER A 86 1.48 8.31 12.58
CA SER A 86 2.92 8.58 12.63
C SER A 86 3.66 7.25 12.55
N ALA A 87 4.58 7.13 11.61
CA ALA A 87 5.44 5.98 11.44
C ALA A 87 6.89 6.46 11.28
N ASP A 88 7.78 5.96 12.12
CA ASP A 88 9.22 6.15 11.93
C ASP A 88 9.71 5.31 10.74
N LEU A 89 9.11 4.13 10.55
CA LEU A 89 9.34 3.26 9.41
C LEU A 89 7.99 2.78 8.84
N LEU A 90 7.86 2.90 7.53
CA LEU A 90 6.73 2.43 6.73
C LEU A 90 7.29 1.65 5.54
N VAL A 91 6.80 0.42 5.35
CA VAL A 91 7.14 -0.44 4.22
C VAL A 91 5.83 -0.73 3.49
N ILE A 92 5.76 -0.36 2.21
CA ILE A 92 4.64 -0.70 1.34
C ILE A 92 5.21 -1.53 0.20
N MET A 93 4.62 -2.70 -0.02
CA MET A 93 4.95 -3.58 -1.15
C MET A 93 3.73 -3.67 -2.06
N THR A 94 3.91 -3.41 -3.35
CA THR A 94 2.86 -3.49 -4.37
C THR A 94 3.29 -4.46 -5.47
N TRP A 95 2.35 -5.21 -6.04
CA TRP A 95 2.61 -6.07 -7.21
C TRP A 95 1.42 -6.08 -8.17
N ASN A 96 1.74 -6.20 -9.47
CA ASN A 96 0.78 -6.02 -10.57
C ASN A 96 0.42 -7.32 -11.30
N THR A 97 0.61 -8.48 -10.66
CA THR A 97 0.34 -9.80 -11.27
C THR A 97 -0.82 -10.49 -10.58
N ASP A 98 -1.87 -10.79 -11.34
CA ASP A 98 -3.05 -11.53 -10.88
C ASP A 98 -2.66 -12.97 -10.46
N ASN A 99 -3.40 -13.56 -9.51
CA ASN A 99 -3.16 -14.92 -8.97
C ASN A 99 -1.77 -15.16 -8.33
N THR A 100 -1.06 -14.11 -7.94
CA THR A 100 0.20 -14.24 -7.20
C THR A 100 -0.03 -13.97 -5.72
N ASP A 101 0.38 -14.91 -4.88
CA ASP A 101 0.36 -14.81 -3.42
C ASP A 101 1.79 -14.40 -2.98
N ILE A 102 1.97 -13.11 -2.72
CA ILE A 102 3.24 -12.54 -2.22
C ILE A 102 3.00 -12.04 -0.81
N ASP A 103 3.73 -12.57 0.16
CA ASP A 103 3.67 -12.14 1.55
C ASP A 103 4.85 -11.23 1.90
N LEU A 104 4.55 -10.12 2.55
CA LEU A 104 5.51 -9.20 3.17
C LEU A 104 5.93 -9.74 4.53
N HIS A 105 7.24 -9.94 4.69
CA HIS A 105 7.87 -10.23 5.95
C HIS A 105 8.80 -9.08 6.32
N VAL A 106 8.66 -8.57 7.55
CA VAL A 106 9.56 -7.56 8.11
C VAL A 106 10.15 -8.09 9.40
N ILE A 107 11.44 -8.42 9.36
CA ILE A 107 12.19 -8.86 10.54
C ILE A 107 12.80 -7.62 11.21
N GLU A 108 12.37 -7.38 12.44
CA GLU A 108 12.82 -6.25 13.25
C GLU A 108 14.22 -6.50 13.85
N PRO A 109 14.91 -5.46 14.37
CA PRO A 109 16.23 -5.62 15.00
C PRO A 109 16.28 -6.62 16.16
N SER A 110 15.14 -6.93 16.78
CA SER A 110 14.98 -7.96 17.81
C SER A 110 15.09 -9.39 17.26
N GLY A 111 14.97 -9.56 15.94
CA GLY A 111 14.79 -10.85 15.26
C GLY A 111 13.33 -11.30 15.17
N GLU A 112 12.37 -10.50 15.63
CA GLU A 112 10.94 -10.79 15.52
C GLU A 112 10.44 -10.53 14.09
N ASP A 113 9.74 -11.51 13.50
CA ASP A 113 9.24 -11.46 12.12
C ASP A 113 7.76 -11.06 12.08
N CYS A 114 7.47 -9.88 11.53
CA CYS A 114 6.12 -9.39 11.28
C CYS A 114 5.64 -9.80 9.88
N HIS A 115 4.56 -10.57 9.84
CA HIS A 115 3.97 -11.11 8.61
C HIS A 115 2.45 -11.35 8.79
N TYR A 116 1.77 -11.85 7.76
CA TYR A 116 0.32 -12.02 7.74
C TYR A 116 -0.26 -12.81 8.94
N ALA A 117 0.48 -13.80 9.47
CA ALA A 117 0.05 -14.60 10.63
C ALA A 117 0.57 -14.07 11.98
N HIS A 118 1.52 -13.13 11.99
CA HIS A 118 2.02 -12.43 13.17
C HIS A 118 2.08 -10.92 12.92
N ARG A 119 0.90 -10.28 12.95
CA ARG A 119 0.70 -8.90 12.48
C ARG A 119 1.10 -7.82 13.47
N THR A 120 1.35 -8.17 14.73
CA THR A 120 1.72 -7.19 15.77
C THR A 120 2.95 -7.68 16.49
N THR A 121 4.05 -6.94 16.40
CA THR A 121 5.30 -7.27 17.07
C THR A 121 5.37 -6.70 18.48
N SER A 122 6.30 -7.20 19.29
CA SER A 122 6.57 -6.68 20.63
C SER A 122 7.06 -5.23 20.64
N ALA A 123 7.74 -4.78 19.58
CA ALA A 123 8.15 -3.38 19.42
C ALA A 123 6.99 -2.46 18.98
N GLY A 124 5.83 -3.02 18.64
CA GLY A 124 4.65 -2.29 18.19
C GLY A 124 4.59 -2.06 16.69
N GLY A 125 5.33 -2.85 15.90
CA GLY A 125 5.14 -2.94 14.45
C GLY A 125 3.79 -3.57 14.12
N GLN A 126 3.17 -3.11 13.04
CA GLN A 126 1.83 -3.49 12.61
C GLN A 126 1.82 -3.81 11.11
N MET A 127 1.33 -5.00 10.77
CA MET A 127 1.02 -5.41 9.39
C MET A 127 -0.43 -5.07 9.05
N SER A 128 -0.67 -4.56 7.84
CA SER A 128 -2.01 -4.32 7.30
C SER A 128 -2.79 -5.63 7.16
N THR A 129 -4.09 -5.53 6.91
CA THR A 129 -4.96 -6.71 6.77
C THR A 129 -4.65 -7.40 5.44
N ASP A 130 -3.90 -8.49 5.56
CA ASP A 130 -3.62 -9.51 4.54
C ASP A 130 -4.68 -9.65 3.44
N VAL A 131 -4.20 -9.61 2.19
CA VAL A 131 -4.97 -9.87 0.97
C VAL A 131 -4.64 -11.27 0.44
N THR A 132 -5.03 -12.32 1.17
CA THR A 132 -4.86 -13.75 0.76
C THR A 132 -5.38 -14.15 -0.63
N ARG A 133 -6.10 -13.27 -1.36
CA ARG A 133 -6.60 -13.49 -2.72
C ARG A 133 -6.68 -12.20 -3.51
N GLY A 134 -5.59 -11.79 -4.14
CA GLY A 134 -5.66 -10.75 -5.18
C GLY A 134 -4.39 -9.97 -5.44
N PHE A 135 -4.60 -8.76 -5.98
CA PHE A 135 -3.58 -7.76 -6.24
C PHE A 135 -3.29 -7.05 -4.92
N GLY A 136 -2.41 -7.63 -4.10
CA GLY A 136 -2.00 -6.96 -2.87
C GLY A 136 -1.26 -5.66 -3.19
N PRO A 137 -1.55 -4.64 -2.40
CA PRO A 137 -0.46 -4.03 -1.69
C PRO A 137 -0.51 -4.40 -0.21
N GLU A 138 0.66 -4.71 0.36
CA GLU A 138 0.82 -5.00 1.78
C GLU A 138 1.66 -3.91 2.44
N MET A 139 1.30 -3.58 3.69
CA MET A 139 1.91 -2.48 4.42
C MET A 139 2.32 -2.91 5.83
N TYR A 140 3.58 -2.69 6.17
CA TYR A 140 4.07 -2.71 7.54
C TYR A 140 4.34 -1.28 8.02
N SER A 141 3.94 -0.96 9.25
CA SER A 141 4.23 0.33 9.88
C SER A 141 4.66 0.17 11.33
N ILE A 142 5.59 1.02 11.78
CA ILE A 142 5.97 1.10 13.19
C ILE A 142 6.16 2.57 13.60
N ALA A 143 5.44 2.98 14.64
CA ALA A 143 5.42 4.36 15.11
C ALA A 143 6.72 4.81 15.75
N LYS A 144 7.42 3.90 16.43
CA LYS A 144 8.68 4.15 17.12
C LYS A 144 9.65 3.02 16.79
N ALA A 145 10.36 3.14 15.69
CA ALA A 145 11.23 2.07 15.17
C ALA A 145 12.45 1.89 16.08
N PRO A 146 12.67 0.71 16.71
CA PRO A 146 13.95 0.42 17.36
C PRO A 146 15.13 0.64 16.42
N ALA A 147 16.22 1.21 16.93
CA ALA A 147 17.44 1.36 16.14
C ALA A 147 18.05 -0.02 15.84
N GLY A 148 18.37 -0.28 14.58
CA GLY A 148 19.02 -1.50 14.16
C GLY A 148 18.77 -1.84 12.70
N THR A 149 19.08 -3.08 12.33
CA THR A 149 18.84 -3.58 10.97
C THR A 149 17.46 -4.19 10.89
N TYR A 150 16.70 -3.78 9.88
CA TYR A 150 15.44 -4.40 9.49
C TYR A 150 15.68 -5.20 8.21
N GLU A 151 15.20 -6.44 8.15
CA GLU A 151 15.19 -7.23 6.93
C GLU A 151 13.77 -7.23 6.35
N VAL A 152 13.64 -6.75 5.11
CA VAL A 152 12.38 -6.77 4.37
C VAL A 152 12.45 -7.86 3.32
N GLN A 153 11.53 -8.82 3.38
CA GLN A 153 11.51 -9.98 2.49
C GLN A 153 10.14 -10.08 1.80
N ALA A 154 10.17 -10.46 0.52
CA ALA A 154 8.99 -10.82 -0.25
C ALA A 154 8.97 -12.33 -0.44
N HIS A 155 7.98 -13.00 0.15
CA HIS A 155 7.82 -14.45 0.07
C HIS A 155 6.84 -14.79 -1.05
N TYR A 156 7.33 -15.42 -2.10
CA TYR A 156 6.52 -15.82 -3.25
C TYR A 156 5.94 -17.23 -3.03
N PHE A 157 4.64 -17.32 -2.77
CA PHE A 157 3.93 -18.59 -2.73
C PHE A 157 3.45 -18.91 -4.16
N ALA A 158 4.23 -19.73 -4.86
CA ALA A 158 3.87 -20.20 -6.20
C ALA A 158 2.53 -20.94 -6.14
N SER A 159 1.48 -20.34 -6.70
CA SER A 159 0.18 -20.98 -6.88
C SER A 159 0.21 -21.98 -8.06
N ASP A 160 1.16 -22.92 -8.05
CA ASP A 160 1.19 -23.99 -9.06
C ASP A 160 0.36 -25.19 -8.59
N ARG A 161 -0.95 -25.11 -8.85
CA ARG A 161 -1.76 -26.31 -9.13
C ARG A 161 -2.55 -26.10 -10.40
N SER A 162 -1.89 -26.39 -11.51
CA SER A 162 -2.49 -26.87 -12.75
C SER A 162 -3.81 -27.64 -12.50
N ARG A 163 -4.96 -27.01 -12.76
CA ARG A 163 -6.29 -27.66 -12.80
C ARG A 163 -6.61 -28.21 -14.20
N LEU A 164 -5.64 -28.87 -14.83
CA LEU A 164 -5.86 -29.63 -16.06
C LEU A 164 -5.46 -31.10 -15.84
N SER A 165 -6.18 -31.79 -14.95
CA SER A 165 -6.37 -33.24 -15.07
C SER A 165 -7.80 -33.52 -15.52
N THR A 166 -8.08 -33.21 -16.78
CA THR A 166 -9.25 -33.78 -17.44
C THR A 166 -8.97 -35.27 -17.57
N ARG A 167 -9.71 -36.07 -16.80
CA ARG A 167 -9.72 -37.52 -16.91
C ARG A 167 -10.39 -37.89 -18.24
N THR A 168 -9.61 -38.17 -19.28
CA THR A 168 -10.14 -38.81 -20.49
C THR A 168 -10.52 -40.25 -20.11
N LYS A 169 -11.82 -40.53 -20.01
CA LYS A 169 -12.29 -41.91 -20.07
C LYS A 169 -12.05 -42.41 -21.49
N ALA A 170 -11.33 -43.53 -21.59
CA ALA A 170 -11.27 -44.37 -22.77
C ALA A 170 -12.64 -44.98 -23.09
#